data_AF-X0VV89-F1
#
_entry.id   AF-X0VV89-F1
#
_cell.length_a   1.000
_cell.length_b   1.000
_cell.length_c   1.000
_cell.angle_alpha   90.00
_cell.angle_beta   90.00
_cell.angle_gamma   90.00
#
_symmetry.space_group_name_H-M   'P 1'
#
loop_
_entity.id
_entity.type
_entity.pdbx_description
1 polymer ?
#
loop_
_entity_poly.entity_id
_entity_poly.type
_entity_poly.pdbx_seq_one_letter_code
_entity_poly.pdbx_strand_id
1 'polypeptide(L)'
;TELEFTPDTTAEKQNTVRALYEKWLGPVYGDANESTIADWAGRLRQDPDGEAEFIEQLKDQRLAMIPGNENRNVSYRDMAEPWKRFGQQAWGQELDETDPMFQTMVKNNDAEVNGALLQQQGMKRDVGKVVTDTRTAINDAFGESVR
;
A
#
# COMPACT_ATOMS: atom_id res chain seq x y z
N THR A 1 5.33 17.16 43.27
CA THR A 1 5.08 16.13 42.24
C THR A 1 5.37 16.75 40.91
N GLU A 2 6.62 16.64 40.46
CA GLU A 2 7.01 17.01 39.11
C GLU A 2 6.50 15.89 38.20
N LEU A 3 5.52 16.19 37.36
CA LEU A 3 5.13 15.30 36.27
C LEU A 3 6.26 15.40 35.24
N GLU A 4 7.17 14.42 35.26
CA GLU A 4 8.07 14.19 34.13
C GLU A 4 7.23 13.92 32.90
N PHE A 5 6.97 14.97 32.12
CA PHE A 5 6.42 14.84 30.80
C PHE A 5 7.55 14.35 29.90
N THR A 6 7.84 13.04 29.95
CA THR A 6 8.93 12.45 29.17
C THR A 6 8.63 12.64 27.68
N PRO A 7 9.41 13.46 26.93
CA PRO A 7 9.18 13.72 25.51
C PRO A 7 9.19 12.45 24.67
N ASP A 8 9.81 11.38 25.17
CA ASP A 8 9.86 10.03 24.60
C ASP A 8 8.45 9.45 24.32
N THR A 9 7.54 9.56 25.30
CA THR A 9 6.16 9.05 25.16
C THR A 9 5.32 9.80 24.13
N THR A 10 5.65 11.07 23.85
CA THR A 10 4.92 11.86 22.84
C THR A 10 5.34 11.44 21.44
N ALA A 11 6.65 11.32 21.21
CA ALA A 11 7.20 10.88 19.94
C ALA A 11 6.76 9.43 19.63
N GLU A 12 6.76 8.55 20.63
CA GLU A 12 6.30 7.18 20.50
C GLU A 12 4.84 7.12 20.01
N LYS A 13 3.91 7.84 20.66
CA LYS A 13 2.50 7.81 20.26
C LYS A 13 2.23 8.46 18.91
N GLN A 14 2.97 9.50 18.53
CA GLN A 14 2.90 10.05 17.18
C GLN A 14 3.36 9.03 16.13
N ASN A 15 4.42 8.26 16.43
CA ASN A 15 4.88 7.19 15.55
C ASN A 15 3.85 6.04 15.46
N THR A 16 3.19 5.68 16.57
CA THR A 16 2.07 4.73 16.56
C THR A 16 0.95 5.20 15.63
N VAL A 17 0.56 6.47 15.72
CA VAL A 17 -0.50 7.03 14.87
C VAL A 17 -0.10 6.99 13.39
N ARG A 18 1.12 7.42 13.04
CA ARG A 18 1.63 7.34 11.66
C ARG A 18 1.64 5.91 11.14
N ALA A 19 2.13 4.96 11.94
CA ALA A 19 2.20 3.55 11.55
C ALA A 19 0.80 2.94 11.35
N LEU A 20 -0.20 3.35 12.14
CA LEU A 20 -1.58 2.91 11.99
C LEU A 20 -2.21 3.50 10.72
N TYR A 21 -2.00 4.79 10.43
CA TYR A 21 -2.43 5.41 9.19
C TYR A 21 -1.86 4.69 7.96
N GLU A 22 -0.55 4.48 7.94
CA GLU A 22 0.11 3.78 6.83
C GLU A 22 -0.39 2.33 6.70
N LYS A 23 -0.52 1.60 7.81
CA LYS A 23 -1.00 0.21 7.80
C LYS A 23 -2.41 0.09 7.22
N TRP A 24 -3.31 0.97 7.64
CA TRP A 24 -4.73 0.85 7.34
C TRP A 24 -5.16 1.57 6.08
N LEU A 25 -4.56 2.73 5.77
CA LEU A 25 -4.97 3.57 4.63
C LEU A 25 -3.92 3.61 3.51
N GLY A 26 -2.70 3.14 3.76
CA GLY A 26 -1.62 3.16 2.79
C GLY A 26 -0.97 4.54 2.63
N PRO A 27 0.05 4.65 1.77
CA PRO A 27 0.84 5.88 1.63
C PRO A 27 0.08 7.04 0.96
N VAL A 28 -0.97 6.74 0.17
CA VAL A 28 -1.74 7.77 -0.55
C VAL A 28 -2.77 8.46 0.35
N TYR A 29 -3.45 7.68 1.20
CA TYR A 29 -4.57 8.17 2.00
C TYR A 29 -4.25 8.24 3.50
N GLY A 30 -3.14 7.62 3.92
CA GLY A 30 -2.60 7.68 5.28
C GLY A 30 -1.70 8.89 5.54
N ASP A 31 -1.54 9.82 4.58
CA ASP A 31 -0.78 11.06 4.77
C ASP A 31 -1.58 12.07 5.61
N ALA A 32 -1.73 11.75 6.90
CA ALA A 32 -2.39 12.63 7.86
C ALA A 32 -1.45 13.78 8.24
N ASN A 33 -1.99 14.99 8.32
CA ASN A 33 -1.20 16.15 8.74
C ASN A 33 -0.75 16.03 10.21
N GLU A 34 0.35 16.73 10.54
CA GLU A 34 0.98 16.69 11.87
C GLU A 34 0.05 17.09 13.02
N SER A 35 -0.91 18.01 12.78
CA SER A 35 -1.91 18.35 13.80
C SER A 35 -2.84 17.18 14.11
N THR A 36 -3.31 16.45 13.09
CA THR A 36 -4.16 15.26 13.28
C THR A 36 -3.39 14.16 14.00
N ILE A 37 -2.13 13.97 13.64
CA ILE A 37 -1.24 13.01 14.31
C ILE A 37 -1.05 13.39 15.79
N ALA A 38 -0.80 14.67 16.09
CA ALA A 38 -0.64 15.14 17.45
C ALA A 38 -1.91 15.00 18.30
N ASP A 39 -3.08 15.29 17.73
CA ASP A 39 -4.38 15.17 18.40
C ASP A 39 -4.67 13.71 18.77
N TRP A 40 -4.50 12.78 17.82
CA TRP A 40 -4.64 11.35 18.10
C TRP A 40 -3.60 10.87 19.09
N ALA A 41 -2.33 11.25 18.95
CA ALA A 41 -1.29 10.89 19.91
C ALA A 41 -1.59 11.42 21.32
N GLY A 42 -2.25 12.56 21.44
CA GLY A 42 -2.80 13.07 22.71
C GLY A 42 -3.84 12.12 23.30
N ARG A 43 -4.81 11.69 22.49
CA ARG A 43 -5.86 10.74 22.90
C ARG A 43 -5.29 9.39 23.32
N LEU A 44 -4.37 8.83 22.53
CA LEU A 44 -3.71 7.55 22.82
C LEU A 44 -2.90 7.53 24.13
N ARG A 45 -2.56 8.71 24.68
CA ARG A 45 -1.89 8.82 26.00
C ARG A 45 -2.87 8.91 27.16
N GLN A 46 -4.05 9.49 26.91
CA GLN A 46 -5.02 9.80 27.94
C GLN A 46 -6.07 8.71 28.09
N ASP A 47 -6.32 7.94 27.03
CA ASP A 47 -7.38 6.94 26.95
C ASP A 47 -6.80 5.53 26.72
N PRO A 48 -7.04 4.59 27.65
CA PRO A 48 -6.68 3.18 27.48
C PRO A 48 -7.28 2.52 26.23
N ASP A 49 -8.45 2.95 25.79
CA ASP A 49 -9.17 2.38 24.64
C ASP A 49 -8.93 3.18 23.33
N GLY A 50 -8.25 4.33 23.43
CA GLY A 50 -8.11 5.27 22.31
C GLY A 50 -7.43 4.70 21.06
N GLU A 51 -6.51 3.74 21.22
CA GLU A 51 -5.91 3.05 20.07
C GLU A 51 -6.90 2.12 19.37
N ALA A 52 -7.73 1.39 20.12
CA ALA A 52 -8.74 0.50 19.55
C ALA A 52 -9.82 1.29 18.81
N GLU A 53 -10.30 2.38 19.39
CA GLU A 53 -11.24 3.29 18.72
C GLU A 53 -10.66 3.88 17.44
N PHE A 54 -9.40 4.30 17.48
CA PHE A 54 -8.73 4.84 16.31
C PHE A 54 -8.59 3.79 15.20
N ILE A 55 -8.25 2.55 15.55
CA ILE A 55 -8.20 1.43 14.59
C ILE A 55 -9.58 1.20 13.95
N GLU A 56 -10.67 1.21 14.72
CA GLU A 56 -12.01 1.05 14.15
C GLU A 56 -12.37 2.19 13.18
N GLN A 57 -11.98 3.43 13.49
CA GLN A 57 -12.16 4.55 12.58
C GLN A 57 -11.38 4.37 11.27
N LEU A 58 -10.12 3.91 11.35
CA LEU A 58 -9.28 3.66 10.18
C LEU A 58 -9.83 2.52 9.32
N LYS A 59 -10.39 1.47 9.93
CA LYS A 59 -11.07 0.38 9.21
C LYS A 59 -12.24 0.91 8.38
N ASP A 60 -13.06 1.78 8.95
CA ASP A 60 -14.21 2.36 8.27
C ASP A 60 -13.79 3.26 7.11
N GLN A 61 -12.75 4.08 7.29
CA GLN A 61 -12.17 4.88 6.21
C GLN A 61 -11.64 4.01 5.08
N ARG A 62 -10.89 2.94 5.38
CA ARG A 62 -10.38 2.01 4.38
C ARG A 62 -11.49 1.36 3.57
N LEU A 63 -12.57 0.91 4.22
CA LEU A 63 -13.72 0.33 3.53
C LEU A 63 -14.35 1.32 2.54
N ALA A 64 -14.48 2.59 2.93
CA ALA A 64 -15.04 3.62 2.06
C ALA A 64 -14.16 3.90 0.83
N MET A 65 -12.84 3.72 0.95
CA MET A 65 -11.87 3.99 -0.11
C MET A 65 -11.73 2.87 -1.15
N ILE A 66 -11.93 1.61 -0.75
CA ILE A 66 -11.74 0.43 -1.60
C ILE A 66 -13.07 -0.34 -1.68
N PRO A 67 -14.02 0.13 -2.50
CA PRO A 67 -15.30 -0.54 -2.66
C PRO A 67 -15.11 -1.95 -3.24
N GLY A 68 -15.86 -2.92 -2.73
CA GLY A 68 -15.77 -4.33 -3.13
C GLY A 68 -14.96 -5.23 -2.17
N ASN A 69 -14.23 -4.65 -1.21
CA ASN A 69 -13.67 -5.41 -0.08
C ASN A 69 -14.43 -5.06 1.20
N GLU A 70 -15.33 -5.95 1.63
CA GLU A 70 -16.16 -5.76 2.84
C GLU A 70 -15.48 -6.25 4.13
N ASN A 71 -14.33 -6.93 4.02
CA ASN A 71 -13.68 -7.50 5.19
C ASN A 71 -12.95 -6.43 6.00
N ARG A 72 -13.57 -5.96 7.09
CA ARG A 72 -13.03 -4.96 8.04
C ARG A 72 -11.68 -5.31 8.66
N ASN A 73 -11.29 -6.58 8.68
CA ASN A 73 -10.09 -7.03 9.36
C ASN A 73 -8.83 -7.08 8.47
N VAL A 74 -8.96 -6.81 7.16
CA VAL A 74 -7.82 -6.76 6.24
C VAL A 74 -7.36 -5.31 6.10
N SER A 75 -6.11 -5.01 6.43
CA SER A 75 -5.58 -3.64 6.29
C SER A 75 -5.19 -3.35 4.83
N TYR A 76 -5.01 -2.06 4.47
CA TYR A 76 -4.45 -1.71 3.16
C TYR A 76 -3.12 -2.44 2.92
N ARG A 77 -2.22 -2.44 3.90
CA ARG A 77 -0.93 -3.14 3.82
C ARG A 77 -1.10 -4.62 3.47
N ASP A 78 -2.04 -5.32 4.11
CA ASP A 78 -2.31 -6.74 3.82
C ASP A 78 -2.83 -6.95 2.38
N MET A 79 -3.60 -5.98 1.85
CA MET A 79 -4.08 -6.01 0.47
C MET A 79 -2.97 -5.68 -0.54
N ALA A 80 -2.07 -4.77 -0.20
CA ALA A 80 -1.02 -4.26 -1.09
C ALA A 80 0.16 -5.24 -1.20
N GLU A 81 0.52 -5.91 -0.12
CA GLU A 81 1.71 -6.78 -0.03
C GLU A 81 1.80 -7.85 -1.15
N PRO A 82 0.73 -8.57 -1.52
CA PRO A 82 0.77 -9.50 -2.66
C PRO A 82 1.12 -8.79 -3.97
N TRP A 83 0.58 -7.58 -4.18
CA TRP A 83 0.80 -6.80 -5.40
C TRP A 83 2.19 -6.18 -5.48
N LYS A 84 2.78 -5.83 -4.33
CA LYS A 84 4.20 -5.44 -4.26
C LYS A 84 5.10 -6.56 -4.77
N ARG A 85 4.90 -7.78 -4.25
CA ARG A 85 5.67 -8.96 -4.65
C ARG A 85 5.44 -9.32 -6.10
N PHE A 86 4.19 -9.27 -6.56
CA PHE A 86 3.82 -9.53 -7.95
C PHE A 86 4.50 -8.56 -8.91
N GLY A 87 4.45 -7.26 -8.59
CA GLY A 87 5.15 -6.21 -9.31
C GLY A 87 6.67 -6.39 -9.33
N GLN A 88 7.26 -6.70 -8.19
CA GLN A 88 8.70 -6.94 -8.08
C GLN A 88 9.15 -8.12 -8.94
N GLN A 89 8.37 -9.21 -8.99
CA GLN A 89 8.66 -10.35 -9.86
C GLN A 89 8.54 -9.98 -11.34
N ALA A 90 7.53 -9.19 -11.70
CA ALA A 90 7.29 -8.79 -13.09
C ALA A 90 8.33 -7.78 -13.60
N TRP A 91 8.65 -6.76 -12.82
CA TRP A 91 9.49 -5.63 -13.24
C TRP A 91 10.94 -5.72 -12.75
N GLY A 92 11.23 -6.59 -11.79
CA GLY A 92 12.55 -6.70 -11.17
C GLY A 92 12.88 -5.56 -10.20
N GLN A 93 11.90 -4.71 -9.87
CA GLN A 93 12.03 -3.55 -8.99
C GLN A 93 10.75 -3.34 -8.17
N GLU A 94 10.87 -2.68 -7.03
CA GLU A 94 9.71 -2.31 -6.21
C GLU A 94 8.80 -1.33 -6.97
N LEU A 95 7.49 -1.52 -6.84
CA LEU A 95 6.51 -0.61 -7.38
C LEU A 95 6.26 0.53 -6.39
N ASP A 96 6.16 1.75 -6.91
CA ASP A 96 5.72 2.89 -6.12
C ASP A 96 4.23 2.74 -5.78
N GLU A 97 3.93 2.61 -4.49
CA GLU A 97 2.56 2.47 -4.00
C GLU A 97 1.73 3.75 -4.20
N THR A 98 2.37 4.91 -4.38
CA THR A 98 1.68 6.16 -4.69
C THR A 98 1.25 6.26 -6.16
N ASP A 99 1.74 5.35 -7.01
CA ASP A 99 1.40 5.31 -8.42
C ASP A 99 -0.08 4.92 -8.63
N PRO A 100 -0.85 5.66 -9.45
CA PRO A 100 -2.23 5.30 -9.79
C PRO A 100 -2.38 3.87 -10.34
N MET A 101 -1.36 3.34 -11.02
CA MET A 101 -1.33 1.95 -11.46
C MET A 101 -1.38 0.99 -10.27
N PHE A 102 -0.54 1.20 -9.26
CA PHE A 102 -0.51 0.34 -8.08
C PHE A 102 -1.83 0.39 -7.32
N GLN A 103 -2.41 1.59 -7.17
CA GLN A 103 -3.72 1.77 -6.57
C GLN A 103 -4.82 1.01 -7.33
N THR A 104 -4.74 0.97 -8.66
CA THR A 104 -5.65 0.19 -9.51
C THR A 104 -5.48 -1.31 -9.26
N MET A 105 -4.23 -1.78 -9.10
CA MET A 105 -3.96 -3.19 -8.83
C MET A 105 -4.58 -3.65 -7.51
N VAL A 106 -4.40 -2.86 -6.45
CA VAL A 106 -4.98 -3.15 -5.12
C VAL A 106 -6.50 -3.18 -5.17
N LYS A 107 -7.13 -2.25 -5.91
CA LYS A 107 -8.59 -2.16 -6.02
C LYS A 107 -9.22 -3.28 -6.84
N ASN A 108 -8.61 -3.65 -7.97
CA ASN A 108 -9.15 -4.70 -8.84
C ASN A 108 -8.93 -6.10 -8.27
N ASN A 109 -7.85 -6.29 -7.51
CA ASN A 109 -7.51 -7.54 -6.84
C ASN A 109 -7.60 -8.79 -7.74
N ASP A 110 -7.18 -8.68 -9.00
CA ASP A 110 -7.28 -9.72 -10.02
C ASP A 110 -5.91 -9.89 -10.70
N ALA A 111 -5.37 -11.12 -10.66
CA ALA A 111 -4.03 -11.41 -11.13
C ALA A 111 -3.90 -11.35 -12.66
N GLU A 112 -4.94 -11.70 -13.41
CA GLU A 112 -4.95 -11.62 -14.87
C GLU A 112 -4.99 -10.15 -15.32
N VAL A 113 -5.91 -9.37 -14.75
CA VAL A 113 -6.04 -7.95 -15.03
C VAL A 113 -4.76 -7.20 -14.65
N ASN A 114 -4.21 -7.49 -13.48
CA ASN A 114 -2.99 -6.84 -12.99
C ASN A 114 -1.74 -7.28 -13.77
N GLY A 115 -1.69 -8.52 -14.23
CA GLY A 115 -0.63 -9.00 -15.12
C GLY A 115 -0.60 -8.23 -16.44
N ALA A 116 -1.77 -8.09 -17.09
CA ALA A 116 -1.91 -7.31 -18.32
C ALA A 116 -1.55 -5.83 -18.11
N LEU A 117 -1.99 -5.24 -16.99
CA LEU A 117 -1.66 -3.86 -16.63
C LEU A 117 -0.15 -3.66 -16.45
N LEU A 118 0.52 -4.55 -15.71
CA LEU A 118 1.97 -4.48 -15.49
C LEU A 118 2.76 -4.66 -16.78
N GLN A 119 2.34 -5.56 -17.66
CA GLN A 119 2.99 -5.73 -18.96
C GLN A 119 2.84 -4.45 -19.80
N GLN A 120 1.61 -3.91 -19.90
CA GLN A 120 1.34 -2.70 -20.67
C GLN A 120 2.13 -1.50 -20.13
N GLN A 121 2.09 -1.27 -18.82
CA GLN A 121 2.77 -0.13 -18.19
C GLN A 121 4.29 -0.32 -18.20
N GLY A 122 4.78 -1.55 -18.04
CA GLY A 122 6.21 -1.85 -18.13
C GLY A 122 6.78 -1.54 -19.51
N MET A 123 6.06 -1.90 -20.58
CA MET A 123 6.45 -1.50 -21.95
C MET A 123 6.39 0.02 -22.16
N LYS A 124 5.34 0.70 -21.68
CA LYS A 124 5.20 2.16 -21.79
C LYS A 124 6.31 2.93 -21.08
N ARG A 125 6.83 2.36 -19.98
CA ARG A 125 7.85 2.97 -19.13
C ARG A 125 9.27 2.44 -19.41
N ASP A 126 9.43 1.65 -20.48
CA ASP A 126 10.70 1.03 -20.86
C ASP A 126 11.38 0.24 -19.71
N VAL A 127 10.57 -0.49 -18.94
CA VAL A 127 11.07 -1.36 -17.88
C VAL A 127 11.87 -2.49 -18.52
N GLY A 128 13.19 -2.45 -18.36
CA GLY A 128 14.14 -3.29 -19.10
C GLY A 128 13.86 -4.79 -19.02
N LYS A 129 13.37 -5.29 -17.88
CA LYS A 129 12.93 -6.69 -17.74
C LYS A 129 11.74 -7.01 -18.65
N VAL A 130 10.68 -6.21 -18.58
CA VAL A 130 9.44 -6.41 -19.37
C VAL A 130 9.73 -6.33 -20.86
N VAL A 131 10.57 -5.37 -21.28
CA VAL A 131 10.96 -5.21 -22.68
C VAL A 131 11.77 -6.40 -23.17
N THR A 132 12.73 -6.87 -22.37
CA THR A 132 13.52 -8.06 -22.68
C THR A 132 12.65 -9.31 -22.78
N ASP A 133 11.82 -9.56 -21.78
CA ASP A 133 10.95 -10.74 -21.73
C ASP A 133 9.97 -10.77 -22.92
N THR A 134 9.42 -9.59 -23.29
CA THR A 134 8.55 -9.47 -24.47
C THR A 134 9.29 -9.75 -25.77
N ARG A 135 10.53 -9.22 -25.93
CA ARG A 135 11.36 -9.49 -27.12
C ARG A 135 11.71 -10.98 -27.23
N THR A 136 12.05 -11.63 -26.13
CA THR A 136 12.33 -13.07 -26.08
C THR A 136 11.10 -13.88 -26.51
N ALA A 137 9.93 -13.59 -25.94
CA ALA A 137 8.69 -14.28 -26.29
C ALA A 137 8.32 -14.13 -27.79
N ILE A 138 8.56 -12.95 -28.37
CA ILE A 138 8.38 -12.71 -29.81
C ILE A 138 9.35 -13.57 -30.63
N ASN A 139 10.63 -13.56 -30.30
CA ASN A 139 11.66 -14.32 -31.03
C ASN A 139 11.40 -15.82 -30.96
N ASP A 140 10.95 -16.34 -29.81
CA ASP A 140 10.64 -17.76 -29.64
C ASP A 140 9.43 -18.17 -30.48
N ALA A 141 8.34 -17.38 -30.46
CA ALA A 141 7.14 -17.66 -31.26
C ALA A 141 7.42 -17.66 -32.77
N PHE A 142 8.27 -16.74 -33.25
CA PHE A 142 8.68 -16.71 -34.66
C PHE A 142 9.74 -17.76 -34.99
N GLY A 143 10.64 -18.07 -34.07
CA GLY A 143 11.69 -19.08 -34.25
C GLY A 143 11.17 -20.52 -34.29
N GLU A 144 10.10 -20.82 -33.56
CA GLU A 144 9.37 -22.09 -33.66
C GLU A 144 8.54 -22.20 -34.94
N SER A 145 8.01 -21.08 -35.45
CA SER A 145 7.19 -21.06 -36.68
C SER A 145 8.00 -21.22 -37.98
N VAL A 146 9.33 -21.07 -37.93
CA VAL A 146 10.23 -21.12 -39.10
C VAL A 146 10.99 -22.47 -39.20
N ARG A 147 10.70 -23.43 -38.33
CA ARG A 147 11.27 -24.79 -38.38
C ARG A 147 10.33 -25.81 -39.00
#